data_AF-A0A2M7LIE8-F1
#
_entry.id   AF-A0A2M7LIE8-F1
#
_cell.length_a   1.000
_cell.length_b   1.000
_cell.length_c   1.000
_cell.angle_alpha   90.00
_cell.angle_beta   90.00
_cell.angle_gamma   90.00
#
_symmetry.space_group_name_H-M   'P 1'
#
loop_
_entity.id
_entity.type
_entity.pdbx_description
1 polymer ?
#
loop_
_entity_poly.entity_id
_entity_poly.type
_entity_poly.pdbx_seq_one_letter_code
_entity_poly.pdbx_strand_id
1 'polypeptide(L)'
;MSKFFITFLFLLSVICAQLSITSPVYAQGTKWSSACVSTVDSTVPTIQGFECLFANILKVVVTVAGLAFVIMFIVGGFQYMQSGGDPKAAAAASSTLTYAIIGLVGAIVSWLILLFIKDFTGIDVTQFQIPK
;
A
#
# COMPACT_ATOMS: atom_id res chain seq x y z
N MET A 1 -29.17 -14.52 9.20
CA MET A 1 -28.54 -13.67 10.24
C MET A 1 -27.43 -14.38 11.01
N SER A 2 -27.59 -15.63 11.50
CA SER A 2 -26.54 -16.33 12.27
C SER A 2 -25.24 -16.59 11.49
N LYS A 3 -25.32 -16.97 10.20
CA LYS A 3 -24.15 -17.25 9.35
C LYS A 3 -23.30 -16.01 9.07
N PHE A 4 -23.92 -14.84 8.94
CA PHE A 4 -23.22 -13.57 8.66
C PHE A 4 -22.46 -13.07 9.89
N PHE A 5 -23.05 -13.21 11.09
CA PHE A 5 -22.38 -12.88 12.35
C PHE A 5 -21.17 -13.79 12.60
N ILE A 6 -21.28 -15.09 12.28
CA ILE A 6 -20.17 -16.05 12.40
C ILE A 6 -19.05 -15.73 11.39
N THR A 7 -19.38 -15.43 10.13
CA THR A 7 -18.36 -15.07 9.12
C THR A 7 -17.66 -13.75 9.43
N PHE A 8 -18.37 -12.76 9.97
CA PHE A 8 -17.77 -11.48 10.41
C PHE A 8 -16.84 -11.67 11.61
N LEU A 9 -17.23 -12.51 12.59
CA LEU A 9 -16.42 -12.83 13.77
C LEU A 9 -15.16 -13.65 13.39
N PHE A 10 -15.26 -14.48 12.36
CA PHE A 10 -14.13 -15.24 11.79
C PHE A 10 -13.18 -14.35 10.98
N LEU A 11 -13.70 -13.41 10.19
CA LEU A 11 -12.88 -12.39 9.50
C LEU A 11 -12.17 -11.47 10.50
N LEU A 12 -12.86 -11.06 11.57
CA LEU A 12 -12.28 -10.25 12.65
C LEU A 12 -11.19 -11.00 13.42
N SER A 13 -11.36 -12.31 13.68
CA SER A 13 -10.33 -13.12 14.33
C SER A 13 -9.14 -13.41 13.41
N VAL A 14 -9.36 -13.54 12.10
CA VAL A 14 -8.27 -13.70 11.11
C VAL A 14 -7.47 -12.41 10.99
N ILE A 15 -8.12 -11.24 10.93
CA ILE A 15 -7.46 -9.93 10.96
C ILE A 15 -6.68 -9.72 12.28
N CYS A 16 -7.24 -10.14 13.41
CA CYS A 16 -6.56 -10.12 14.71
C CYS A 16 -5.37 -11.08 14.77
N ALA A 17 -5.48 -12.27 14.17
CA ALA A 17 -4.37 -13.22 14.05
C ALA A 17 -3.25 -12.68 13.15
N GLN A 18 -3.56 -11.88 12.12
CA GLN A 18 -2.55 -11.23 11.28
C GLN A 18 -1.78 -10.13 12.03
N LEU A 19 -2.38 -9.51 13.05
CA LEU A 19 -1.71 -8.56 13.95
C LEU A 19 -0.73 -9.26 14.91
N SER A 20 -1.02 -10.50 15.33
CA SER A 20 -0.15 -11.27 16.22
C SER A 20 1.10 -11.86 15.54
N ILE A 21 1.14 -11.86 14.20
CA ILE A 21 2.29 -12.29 13.39
C ILE A 21 2.88 -11.09 12.66
N THR A 22 2.85 -9.88 13.26
CA THR A 22 3.69 -8.77 12.82
C THR A 22 5.14 -9.20 12.91
N SER A 23 5.63 -9.84 11.84
CA SER A 23 7.04 -9.91 11.53
C SER A 23 7.55 -8.46 11.53
N PRO A 24 8.81 -8.24 11.90
CA PRO A 24 9.41 -6.91 11.99
C PRO A 24 9.52 -6.20 10.62
N VAL A 25 8.80 -6.63 9.60
CA VAL A 25 8.65 -5.97 8.31
C VAL A 25 8.01 -4.58 8.46
N TYR A 26 7.17 -4.36 9.50
CA TYR A 26 6.50 -3.07 9.76
C TYR A 26 7.13 -2.22 10.86
N ALA A 27 8.05 -2.79 11.65
CA ALA A 27 8.90 -2.02 12.56
C ALA A 27 10.22 -1.75 11.84
N GLN A 28 10.75 -0.53 11.90
CA GLN A 28 12.10 -0.26 11.35
C GLN A 28 13.14 -1.09 12.14
N GLY A 29 13.38 -2.34 11.72
CA GLY A 29 14.34 -3.26 12.33
C GLY A 29 15.78 -2.99 11.91
N THR A 30 15.99 -2.07 10.96
CA THR A 30 17.32 -1.65 10.54
C THR A 30 17.66 -0.31 11.20
N LYS A 31 18.79 -0.27 11.90
CA LYS A 31 19.39 0.99 12.36
C LYS A 31 19.63 1.86 11.14
N TRP A 32 19.28 3.15 11.22
CA TRP A 32 19.61 4.15 10.20
C TRP A 32 21.14 4.15 10.01
N SER A 33 21.61 3.57 8.91
CA SER A 33 23.04 3.39 8.64
C SER A 33 23.28 3.44 7.14
N SER A 34 24.43 3.98 6.74
CA SER A 34 24.81 4.42 5.39
C SER A 34 24.09 5.70 4.91
N ALA A 35 23.65 5.82 3.66
CA ALA A 35 23.24 7.08 2.99
C ALA A 35 22.22 7.98 3.73
N CYS A 36 21.59 7.46 4.80
CA CYS A 36 20.60 8.14 5.63
C CYS A 36 21.20 8.83 6.87
N VAL A 37 22.46 8.54 7.21
CA VAL A 37 23.26 9.18 8.27
C VAL A 37 24.69 9.25 7.73
N SER A 38 25.11 10.41 7.23
CA SER A 38 26.50 10.62 6.84
C SER A 38 27.40 10.37 8.05
N THR A 39 28.25 9.33 7.99
CA THR A 39 29.31 9.06 8.96
C THR A 39 30.59 9.86 8.68
N VAL A 40 30.52 10.78 7.71
CA VAL A 40 31.60 11.68 7.32
C VAL A 40 31.02 13.08 7.48
N ASP A 41 31.47 13.80 8.49
CA ASP A 41 31.13 15.18 8.85
C ASP A 41 29.75 15.40 9.51
N SER A 42 29.73 15.18 10.82
CA SER A 42 28.63 15.42 11.77
C SER A 42 28.17 16.89 11.89
N THR A 43 28.44 17.75 10.91
CA THR A 43 28.30 19.21 11.04
C THR A 43 27.45 19.87 9.96
N VAL A 44 26.99 19.14 8.93
CA VAL A 44 26.06 19.69 7.92
C VAL A 44 25.00 18.65 7.53
N PRO A 45 23.69 18.93 7.68
CA PRO A 45 22.64 18.09 7.13
C PRO A 45 22.71 18.09 5.60
N THR A 46 22.92 16.92 4.99
CA THR A 46 22.94 16.75 3.53
C THR A 46 21.52 16.45 2.99
N ILE A 47 21.21 16.93 1.78
CA ILE A 47 19.91 16.71 1.10
C ILE A 47 19.63 15.20 0.87
N GLN A 48 20.65 14.34 0.88
CA GLN A 48 20.51 12.87 0.85
C GLN A 48 19.71 12.31 2.04
N GLY A 49 19.69 12.97 3.20
CA GLY A 49 18.86 12.54 4.33
C GLY A 49 17.35 12.59 4.02
N PHE A 50 16.92 13.52 3.17
CA PHE A 50 15.53 13.63 2.72
C PHE A 50 15.14 12.48 1.78
N GLU A 51 16.05 12.02 0.92
CA GLU A 51 15.84 10.89 0.01
C GLU A 51 15.48 9.62 0.80
N CYS A 52 16.26 9.31 1.83
CA CYS A 52 16.00 8.15 2.70
C CYS A 52 14.69 8.25 3.48
N LEU A 53 14.38 9.44 4.03
CA LEU A 53 13.14 9.63 4.78
C LEU A 53 11.92 9.41 3.89
N PHE A 54 11.93 9.98 2.69
CA PHE A 54 10.87 9.80 1.70
C PHE A 54 10.75 8.34 1.25
N ALA A 55 11.87 7.67 0.95
CA ALA A 55 11.86 6.27 0.53
C ALA A 55 11.24 5.35 1.60
N ASN A 56 11.58 5.55 2.87
CA ASN A 56 11.03 4.79 3.98
C ASN A 56 9.54 5.03 4.18
N ILE A 57 9.09 6.29 4.14
CA ILE A 57 7.67 6.64 4.28
C ILE A 57 6.87 6.02 3.13
N LEU A 58 7.35 6.17 1.88
CA LEU A 58 6.69 5.59 0.72
C LEU A 58 6.59 4.06 0.82
N LYS A 59 7.64 3.38 1.26
CA LYS A 59 7.63 1.93 1.45
C LYS A 59 6.54 1.48 2.44
N VAL A 60 6.41 2.18 3.57
CA VAL A 60 5.38 1.88 4.58
C VAL A 60 3.98 2.15 4.01
N VAL A 61 3.78 3.33 3.42
CA VAL A 61 2.47 3.73 2.88
C VAL A 61 2.02 2.80 1.76
N VAL A 62 2.89 2.44 0.83
CA VAL A 62 2.57 1.53 -0.29
C VAL A 62 2.21 0.14 0.23
N THR A 63 2.92 -0.36 1.25
CA THR A 63 2.62 -1.68 1.83
C THR A 63 1.24 -1.70 2.51
N VAL A 64 0.93 -0.66 3.30
CA VAL A 64 -0.37 -0.52 3.97
C VAL A 64 -1.50 -0.31 2.94
N ALA A 65 -1.27 0.51 1.92
CA ALA A 65 -2.24 0.75 0.86
C ALA A 65 -2.56 -0.53 0.07
N GLY A 66 -1.55 -1.34 -0.26
CA GLY A 66 -1.73 -2.64 -0.92
C GLY A 66 -2.57 -3.61 -0.09
N LEU A 67 -2.32 -3.69 1.22
CA LEU A 67 -3.09 -4.55 2.12
C LEU A 67 -4.55 -4.08 2.24
N ALA A 68 -4.77 -2.77 2.39
CA ALA A 68 -6.11 -2.19 2.47
C ALA A 68 -6.91 -2.42 1.18
N PHE A 69 -6.26 -2.31 0.03
CA PHE A 69 -6.87 -2.61 -1.27
C PHE A 69 -7.40 -4.05 -1.34
N VAL A 70 -6.59 -5.03 -0.96
CA VAL A 70 -7.00 -6.46 -1.00
C VAL A 70 -8.22 -6.71 -0.12
N ILE A 71 -8.25 -6.12 1.08
CA ILE A 71 -9.39 -6.28 2.01
C ILE A 71 -10.66 -5.68 1.42
N MET A 72 -10.62 -4.44 0.92
CA MET A 72 -11.78 -3.79 0.32
C MET A 72 -12.28 -4.53 -0.94
N PHE A 73 -11.36 -5.05 -1.75
CA PHE A 73 -11.70 -5.82 -2.94
C PHE A 73 -12.44 -7.12 -2.59
N ILE A 74 -11.95 -7.86 -1.60
CA ILE A 74 -12.58 -9.11 -1.14
C ILE A 74 -13.97 -8.84 -0.55
N VAL A 75 -14.10 -7.83 0.32
CA VAL A 75 -15.38 -7.48 0.96
C VAL A 75 -16.41 -7.02 -0.08
N GLY A 76 -16.01 -6.15 -1.02
CA GLY A 76 -16.88 -5.69 -2.10
C GLY A 76 -17.33 -6.83 -3.03
N GLY A 77 -16.41 -7.77 -3.35
CA GLY A 77 -16.71 -8.96 -4.14
C GLY A 77 -17.71 -9.90 -3.45
N PHE A 78 -17.52 -10.19 -2.16
CA PHE A 78 -18.47 -11.02 -1.40
C PHE A 78 -19.83 -10.34 -1.25
N GLN A 79 -19.86 -9.03 -1.00
CA GLN A 79 -21.11 -8.28 -0.90
C GLN A 79 -21.89 -8.32 -2.22
N TYR A 80 -21.20 -8.25 -3.37
CA TYR A 80 -21.82 -8.36 -4.68
C TYR A 80 -22.46 -9.74 -4.89
N MET A 81 -21.73 -10.81 -4.57
CA MET A 81 -22.26 -12.18 -4.69
C MET A 81 -23.43 -12.46 -3.73
N GLN A 82 -23.41 -11.86 -2.53
CA GLN A 82 -24.46 -12.06 -1.53
C GLN A 82 -25.73 -11.23 -1.78
N SER A 83 -25.69 -10.24 -2.68
CA SER A 83 -26.80 -9.31 -2.90
C SER A 83 -28.08 -9.98 -3.41
N GLY A 84 -28.01 -11.19 -3.97
CA GLY A 84 -29.14 -12.13 -4.07
C GLY A 84 -30.41 -11.65 -4.79
N GLY A 85 -30.39 -10.49 -5.45
CA GLY A 85 -31.54 -9.86 -6.10
C GLY A 85 -32.04 -8.55 -5.46
N ASP A 86 -31.48 -8.09 -4.33
CA ASP A 86 -31.78 -6.76 -3.79
C ASP A 86 -30.97 -5.67 -4.54
N PRO A 87 -31.64 -4.76 -5.28
CA PRO A 87 -30.97 -3.72 -6.05
C PRO A 87 -30.17 -2.75 -5.18
N LYS A 88 -30.58 -2.53 -3.92
CA LYS A 88 -29.88 -1.61 -3.02
C LYS A 88 -28.55 -2.17 -2.54
N ALA A 89 -28.52 -3.47 -2.22
CA ALA A 89 -27.31 -4.18 -1.82
C ALA A 89 -26.32 -4.30 -3.00
N ALA A 90 -26.84 -4.60 -4.20
CA ALA A 90 -26.01 -4.70 -5.41
C ALA A 90 -25.38 -3.36 -5.80
N ALA A 91 -26.12 -2.25 -5.67
CA ALA A 91 -25.59 -0.91 -5.93
C ALA A 91 -24.47 -0.53 -4.95
N ALA A 92 -24.64 -0.83 -3.66
CA ALA A 92 -23.61 -0.56 -2.64
C ALA A 92 -22.35 -1.43 -2.81
N ALA A 93 -22.50 -2.68 -3.23
CA ALA A 93 -21.37 -3.55 -3.54
C ALA A 93 -20.61 -3.06 -4.78
N SER A 94 -21.34 -2.62 -5.82
CA SER A 94 -20.76 -2.12 -7.07
C SER A 94 -19.97 -0.82 -6.87
N SER A 95 -20.46 0.10 -6.04
CA SER A 95 -19.73 1.32 -5.71
C SER A 95 -18.44 1.00 -4.95
N THR A 96 -18.49 0.08 -3.99
CA THR A 96 -17.31 -0.39 -3.23
C THR A 96 -16.25 -1.01 -4.15
N LEU A 97 -16.67 -1.88 -5.09
CA LEU A 97 -15.79 -2.45 -6.11
C LEU A 97 -15.19 -1.37 -7.02
N THR A 98 -15.99 -0.38 -7.43
CA THR A 98 -15.52 0.72 -8.27
C THR A 98 -14.44 1.53 -7.56
N TYR A 99 -14.60 1.86 -6.28
CA TYR A 99 -13.58 2.56 -5.50
C TYR A 99 -12.29 1.74 -5.37
N ALA A 100 -12.39 0.44 -5.12
CA ALA A 100 -11.22 -0.43 -5.09
C ALA A 100 -10.50 -0.43 -6.45
N ILE A 101 -11.23 -0.59 -7.56
CA ILE A 101 -10.67 -0.61 -8.92
C ILE A 101 -10.00 0.72 -9.26
N ILE A 102 -10.61 1.86 -8.92
CA ILE A 102 -10.01 3.18 -9.16
C ILE A 102 -8.66 3.30 -8.46
N GLY A 103 -8.55 2.80 -7.22
CA GLY A 103 -7.28 2.78 -6.48
C GLY A 103 -6.21 1.93 -7.18
N LEU A 104 -6.57 0.74 -7.66
CA LEU A 104 -5.65 -0.14 -8.39
C LEU A 104 -5.23 0.46 -9.73
N VAL A 105 -6.19 0.93 -10.51
CA VAL A 105 -5.94 1.55 -11.82
C VAL A 105 -5.06 2.79 -11.65
N GLY A 106 -5.31 3.62 -10.64
CA GLY A 106 -4.47 4.77 -10.33
C GLY A 106 -3.00 4.39 -10.06
N ALA A 107 -2.74 3.31 -9.32
CA ALA A 107 -1.40 2.82 -9.08
C ALA A 107 -0.71 2.32 -10.36
N ILE A 108 -1.43 1.57 -11.20
CA ILE A 108 -0.90 1.07 -12.48
C ILE A 108 -0.61 2.22 -13.44
N VAL A 109 -1.51 3.20 -13.55
CA VAL A 109 -1.34 4.37 -14.41
C VAL A 109 -0.15 5.21 -13.94
N SER A 110 0.02 5.39 -12.63
CA SER A 110 1.19 6.07 -12.07
C SER A 110 2.49 5.40 -12.50
N TRP A 111 2.57 4.07 -12.41
CA TRP A 111 3.73 3.30 -12.87
C TRP A 111 3.98 3.44 -14.39
N LEU A 112 2.90 3.42 -15.18
CA LEU A 112 2.98 3.54 -16.63
C LEU A 112 3.54 4.91 -17.05
N ILE A 113 3.15 5.98 -16.35
CA ILE A 113 3.67 7.33 -16.58
C ILE A 113 5.18 7.38 -16.27
N LEU A 114 5.64 6.75 -15.18
CA LEU A 114 7.06 6.69 -14.84
C LEU A 114 7.89 5.95 -15.90
N LEU A 115 7.37 4.84 -16.43
CA LEU A 115 8.01 4.09 -17.52
C LEU A 115 8.10 4.93 -18.80
N PHE A 116 7.01 5.64 -19.14
CA PHE A 116 7.01 6.52 -20.31
C PHE A 116 8.07 7.62 -20.20
N ILE A 117 8.24 8.21 -19.01
CA ILE A 117 9.29 9.21 -18.76
C ILE A 117 10.68 8.58 -18.90
N LYS A 118 10.89 7.37 -18.36
CA LYS A 118 12.15 6.64 -18.50
C LYS A 118 12.51 6.39 -19.96
N ASP A 119 11.57 5.94 -20.78
CA ASP A 119 11.81 5.66 -22.20
C ASP A 119 12.07 6.93 -23.01
N PHE A 120 11.43 8.04 -22.65
CA PHE A 120 11.61 9.31 -23.34
C PHE A 120 12.91 10.03 -22.95
N THR A 121 13.30 9.97 -21.68
CA THR A 121 14.48 10.69 -21.14
C THR A 121 15.74 9.85 -21.07
N GLY A 122 15.62 8.51 -21.12
CA GLY A 122 16.75 7.59 -20.96
C GLY A 122 17.34 7.55 -19.55
N ILE A 123 16.68 8.17 -18.56
CA ILE A 123 17.13 8.30 -17.17
C ILE A 123 16.21 7.47 -16.27
N ASP A 124 16.79 6.71 -15.34
CA ASP A 124 16.04 5.89 -14.38
C ASP A 124 15.42 6.75 -13.25
N VAL A 125 14.24 7.29 -13.51
CA VAL A 125 13.47 8.11 -12.56
C VAL A 125 12.81 7.32 -11.41
N THR A 126 12.92 5.99 -11.42
CA THR A 126 12.39 5.12 -10.36
C THR A 126 13.38 4.92 -9.22
N GLN A 127 14.64 5.28 -9.43
CA GLN A 127 15.69 5.28 -8.42
C GLN A 127 16.01 6.74 -8.10
N PHE A 128 15.36 7.30 -7.09
CA PHE A 128 15.84 8.52 -6.46
C PHE A 128 17.14 8.15 -5.76
N GLN A 129 18.26 8.30 -6.46
CA GLN A 129 19.62 8.14 -5.96
C GLN A 129 20.37 9.40 -6.36
N ILE A 130 20.53 10.34 -5.42
CA ILE A 130 21.38 11.51 -5.66
C ILE A 130 22.84 11.05 -5.59
N PRO A 131 23.59 11.06 -6.72
CA PRO A 131 25.00 10.69 -6.71
C PRO A 131 25.76 11.58 -5.71
N LYS A 132 26.72 10.97 -5.00
CA LYS A 132 27.56 11.63 -3.98
C LYS A 132 28.39 12.77 -4.56
#